data_AF-A0A161X3K8-F1
#
_entry.id   AF-A0A161X3K8-F1
#
_cell.length_a   1.000
_cell.length_b   1.000
_cell.length_c   1.000
_cell.angle_alpha   90.00
_cell.angle_beta   90.00
_cell.angle_gamma   90.00
#
_symmetry.space_group_name_H-M   'P 1'
#
loop_
_entity.id
_entity.type
_entity.pdbx_description
1 polymer ?
#
loop_
_entity_poly.entity_id
_entity_poly.type
_entity_poly.pdbx_seq_one_letter_code
_entity_poly.pdbx_strand_id
1 'polypeptide(L)'
;MISVRSVGIFMKRISLGGSDFKEFVTENFYLVDKTLFIKEIIDDGSKVILLPRPRRFGKTLNISILRCFFEKTEETNEELF
;
A
#
# COMPACT_ATOMS: atom_id res chain seq x y z
N MET A 1 -25.91 -14.11 31.97
CA MET A 1 -25.24 -12.95 32.61
C MET A 1 -23.80 -13.37 32.83
N ILE A 2 -22.76 -12.84 32.18
CA ILE A 2 -22.55 -11.56 31.51
C ILE A 2 -21.67 -11.85 30.27
N SER A 3 -22.12 -11.41 29.10
CA SER A 3 -21.31 -11.36 27.88
C SER A 3 -20.26 -10.28 28.08
N VAL A 4 -19.02 -10.68 28.31
CA VAL A 4 -17.88 -9.76 28.26
C VAL A 4 -17.61 -9.53 26.77
N ARG A 5 -18.31 -8.55 26.19
CA ARG A 5 -17.95 -7.99 24.89
C ARG A 5 -16.59 -7.32 25.05
N SER A 6 -15.53 -8.09 24.84
CA SER A 6 -14.23 -7.52 24.55
C SER A 6 -14.38 -6.73 23.26
N VAL A 7 -14.49 -5.41 23.38
CA VAL A 7 -14.27 -4.50 22.26
C VAL A 7 -12.77 -4.57 21.98
N GLY A 8 -12.35 -5.66 21.37
CA GLY A 8 -10.99 -5.85 20.91
C GLY A 8 -10.77 -4.86 19.78
N ILE A 9 -9.96 -3.84 20.02
CA ILE A 9 -9.33 -3.10 18.92
C ILE A 9 -8.55 -4.17 18.15
N PHE A 10 -9.08 -4.63 17.00
CA PHE A 10 -8.34 -5.47 16.07
C PHE A 10 -7.20 -4.62 15.52
N MET A 11 -6.09 -4.60 16.25
CA MET A 11 -4.88 -3.92 15.85
C MET A 11 -4.43 -4.58 14.56
N LYS A 12 -4.39 -3.82 13.46
CA LYS A 12 -3.86 -4.34 12.19
C LYS A 12 -2.44 -4.86 12.43
N ARG A 13 -2.04 -5.91 11.73
CA ARG A 13 -0.69 -6.43 11.87
C ARG A 13 0.29 -5.49 11.16
N ILE A 14 1.50 -5.34 11.70
CA ILE A 14 2.60 -4.70 10.97
C ILE A 14 3.32 -5.81 10.21
N SER A 15 3.29 -5.75 8.89
CA SER A 15 4.07 -6.67 8.06
C SER A 15 5.57 -6.38 8.23
N LEU A 16 6.36 -7.38 8.59
CA LEU A 16 7.81 -7.26 8.62
C LEU A 16 8.38 -7.86 7.33
N GLY A 17 8.74 -7.00 6.37
CA GLY A 17 9.48 -7.40 5.17
C GLY A 17 8.65 -7.71 3.92
N GLY A 18 7.32 -7.70 4.01
CA GLY A 18 6.44 -7.76 2.84
C GLY A 18 6.53 -6.48 1.99
N SER A 19 6.26 -6.61 0.69
CA SER A 19 6.25 -5.46 -0.23
C SER A 19 5.22 -5.55 -1.36
N ASP A 20 4.32 -6.53 -1.31
CA ASP A 20 3.23 -6.68 -2.26
C ASP A 20 2.01 -5.88 -1.79
N PHE A 21 1.61 -4.87 -2.57
CA PHE A 21 0.50 -4.01 -2.17
C PHE A 21 -0.84 -4.76 -2.11
N LYS A 22 -1.08 -5.71 -3.01
CA LYS A 22 -2.33 -6.49 -3.03
C LYS A 22 -2.45 -7.31 -1.76
N GLU A 23 -1.38 -7.98 -1.33
CA GLU A 23 -1.31 -8.70 -0.04
C GLU A 23 -1.57 -7.77 1.16
N PHE A 24 -1.04 -6.54 1.13
CA PHE A 24 -1.22 -5.58 2.22
C PHE A 24 -2.69 -5.20 2.42
N VAL A 25 -3.41 -5.00 1.33
CA VAL A 25 -4.84 -4.67 1.35
C VAL A 25 -5.66 -5.89 1.75
N THR A 26 -5.44 -7.05 1.11
CA THR A 26 -6.23 -8.27 1.34
C THR A 26 -6.06 -8.85 2.74
N GLU A 27 -4.84 -8.82 3.28
CA GLU A 27 -4.55 -9.29 4.65
C GLU A 27 -4.77 -8.22 5.74
N ASN A 28 -5.23 -7.03 5.34
CA ASN A 28 -5.54 -5.92 6.24
C ASN A 28 -4.35 -5.53 7.14
N PHE A 29 -3.16 -5.42 6.56
CA PHE A 29 -1.97 -4.92 7.23
C PHE A 29 -2.04 -3.40 7.45
N TYR A 30 -1.22 -2.87 8.36
CA TYR A 30 -1.02 -1.43 8.46
C TYR A 30 -0.33 -0.89 7.20
N LEU A 31 -1.01 0.01 6.51
CA LEU A 31 -0.48 0.77 5.39
C LEU A 31 -0.53 2.26 5.74
N VAL A 32 0.56 2.98 5.49
CA VAL A 32 0.52 4.44 5.46
C VAL A 32 0.00 4.82 4.08
N ASP A 33 -1.12 5.54 4.04
CA ASP A 33 -1.67 6.02 2.78
C ASP A 33 -0.65 6.94 2.09
N LYS A 34 -0.19 6.50 0.92
CA LYS A 34 0.72 7.23 0.03
C LYS A 34 0.13 7.34 -1.37
N THR A 35 -1.18 7.20 -1.53
CA THR A 35 -1.85 7.33 -2.84
C THR A 35 -1.58 8.68 -3.50
N LEU A 36 -1.38 9.75 -2.71
CA LEU A 36 -0.97 11.07 -3.22
C LEU A 36 0.35 11.03 -4.01
N PHE A 37 1.26 10.12 -3.68
CA PHE A 37 2.52 9.92 -4.41
C PHE A 37 2.29 9.49 -5.87
N ILE A 38 1.18 8.79 -6.16
CA ILE A 38 0.81 8.41 -7.53
C ILE A 38 0.53 9.68 -8.34
N LYS A 39 -0.26 10.61 -7.77
CA LYS A 39 -0.54 11.90 -8.39
C LYS A 39 0.74 12.72 -8.59
N GLU A 40 1.62 12.77 -7.58
CA GLU A 40 2.91 13.44 -7.69
C GLU A 40 3.73 12.89 -8.86
N ILE A 41 3.76 11.56 -9.07
CA ILE A 41 4.46 10.95 -10.21
C ILE A 41 3.82 11.31 -11.55
N ILE A 42 2.48 11.33 -11.63
CA ILE A 42 1.76 11.68 -12.86
C ILE A 42 2.00 13.14 -13.24
N ASP A 43 2.00 14.03 -12.24
CA ASP A 43 2.22 15.46 -12.42
C ASP A 43 3.71 15.78 -12.67
N ASP A 44 4.63 14.90 -12.23
CA ASP A 44 6.06 15.00 -12.47
C ASP A 44 6.39 14.65 -13.92
N GLY A 45 6.46 15.66 -14.79
CA GLY A 45 6.79 15.50 -16.21
C GLY A 45 8.22 15.03 -16.52
N SER A 46 8.95 14.49 -15.54
CA SER A 46 10.30 13.98 -15.73
C SER A 46 10.27 12.63 -16.47
N LYS A 47 11.23 12.42 -17.37
CA LYS A 47 11.37 11.12 -18.07
C LYS A 47 11.83 9.99 -17.13
N VAL A 48 12.50 10.33 -16.05
CA VAL A 48 13.07 9.39 -15.08
C VAL A 48 12.92 10.00 -13.69
N ILE A 49 12.29 9.25 -12.79
CA ILE A 49 12.16 9.62 -11.37
C ILE A 49 13.11 8.75 -10.56
N LEU A 50 14.08 9.38 -9.91
CA LEU A 50 14.99 8.70 -8.99
C LEU A 50 14.43 8.73 -7.58
N LEU A 51 14.26 7.55 -6.96
CA LEU A 51 13.86 7.44 -5.56
C LEU A 51 15.11 7.23 -4.68
N PRO A 52 15.79 8.29 -4.18
CA PRO A 52 17.09 8.21 -3.48
C PRO A 52 16.99 7.43 -2.17
N ARG A 53 18.08 7.13 -1.46
CA ARG A 53 18.14 6.06 -0.44
C ARG A 53 17.79 6.45 1.04
N PRO A 54 16.56 6.81 1.49
CA PRO A 54 16.19 6.54 2.87
C PRO A 54 15.85 5.05 3.02
N ARG A 55 16.55 4.39 3.94
CA ARG A 55 16.38 2.96 4.26
C ARG A 55 15.00 2.74 4.88
N ARG A 56 14.33 1.64 4.53
CA ARG A 56 12.98 1.27 5.03
C ARG A 56 11.87 2.29 4.73
N PHE A 57 12.05 3.18 3.74
CA PHE A 57 11.01 4.13 3.34
C PHE A 57 9.81 3.49 2.61
N GLY A 58 9.85 2.19 2.33
CA GLY A 58 8.79 1.49 1.61
C GLY A 58 8.84 1.69 0.10
N LYS A 59 10.03 1.90 -0.49
CA LYS A 59 10.19 2.10 -1.94
C LYS A 59 9.63 0.94 -2.75
N THR A 60 9.99 -0.28 -2.39
CA THR A 60 9.51 -1.48 -3.09
C THR A 60 7.98 -1.58 -3.03
N LEU A 61 7.39 -1.33 -1.85
CA LEU A 61 5.94 -1.28 -1.69
C LEU A 61 5.31 -0.19 -2.56
N ASN A 62 5.89 1.02 -2.60
CA ASN A 62 5.42 2.09 -3.47
C ASN A 62 5.47 1.72 -4.96
N ILE A 63 6.51 1.01 -5.41
CA ILE A 63 6.57 0.49 -6.80
C ILE A 63 5.46 -0.53 -7.04
N SER A 64 5.15 -1.39 -6.06
CA SER A 64 4.01 -2.32 -6.15
C SER A 64 2.67 -1.58 -6.22
N ILE A 65 2.48 -0.50 -5.46
CA ILE A 65 1.28 0.37 -5.56
C ILE A 65 1.14 0.93 -6.97
N LEU A 66 2.22 1.52 -7.52
CA LEU A 66 2.21 2.08 -8.87
C LEU A 66 1.90 1.01 -9.92
N ARG A 67 2.47 -0.19 -9.76
CA ARG A 67 2.16 -1.32 -10.63
C ARG A 67 0.67 -1.65 -10.57
N CYS A 68 0.08 -1.84 -9.40
CA CYS A 68 -1.35 -2.11 -9.25
C CYS A 68 -2.25 -1.01 -9.84
N PHE A 69 -1.80 0.25 -9.79
CA PHE A 69 -2.55 1.39 -10.32
C PHE A 69 -2.50 1.49 -11.86
N PHE A 70 -1.33 1.28 -12.48
CA PHE A 70 -1.14 1.48 -13.93
C PHE A 70 -1.23 0.20 -14.76
N GLU A 71 -0.98 -0.97 -14.17
CA GLU A 71 -0.99 -2.23 -14.91
C GLU A 71 -2.42 -2.62 -15.28
N LYS A 72 -2.67 -2.81 -16.57
CA LYS A 72 -3.94 -3.34 -17.06
C LYS A 72 -3.93 -4.86 -16.91
N THR A 73 -4.78 -5.38 -16.03
CA THR A 73 -4.99 -6.81 -15.81
C THR A 73 -6.37 -7.25 -16.29
N GLU A 74 -6.60 -8.57 -16.41
CA GLU A 74 -7.93 -9.13 -16.70
C GLU A 74 -8.92 -8.86 -15.54
N GLU A 75 -8.41 -8.90 -14.31
CA GLU A 75 -9.14 -8.53 -13.09
C GLU A 75 -8.99 -7.03 -12.81
N THR A 76 -10.04 -6.41 -12.27
CA THR A 76 -10.04 -4.99 -11.90
C THR A 76 -9.40 -4.76 -10.51
N ASN A 77 -8.51 -3.78 -10.41
CA ASN A 77 -7.84 -3.40 -9.15
C ASN A 77 -8.54 -2.26 -8.39
N GLU A 78 -9.75 -1.85 -8.80
CA GLU A 78 -10.52 -0.77 -8.15
C GLU A 78 -10.72 -0.99 -6.65
N GLU A 79 -10.87 -2.24 -6.20
CA GLU A 79 -11.05 -2.57 -4.78
C GLU A 79 -9.80 -2.30 -3.91
N LEU A 80 -8.64 -2.06 -4.54
CA LEU A 80 -7.38 -1.80 -3.84
C LEU A 80 -7.19 -0.31 -3.47
N PHE A 81 -8.03 0.59 -4.00
CA PHE A 81 -7.88 2.05 -3.89
C PHE A 81 -9.17 2.72 -3.44
#